data_AF-A0A356B469-F1
#
_entry.id   AF-A0A356B469-F1
#
_cell.length_a   1.000
_cell.length_b   1.000
_cell.length_c   1.000
_cell.angle_alpha   90.00
_cell.angle_beta   90.00
_cell.angle_gamma   90.00
#
_symmetry.space_group_name_H-M   'P 1'
#
loop_
_entity.id
_entity.type
_entity.pdbx_description
1 polymer ?
#
loop_
_entity_poly.entity_id
_entity_poly.type
_entity_poly.pdbx_seq_one_letter_code
_entity_poly.pdbx_strand_id
1 'polypeptide(L)' 'KIITSIINRAAPDNAMVISSHLIDSMENILDEVMFLKEGKLVINGNAEEIREKNGKSIVDLYKEVFA' A
#
# COMPACT_ATOMS: atom_id res chain seq x y z
N LYS A 1 0.80 -9.61 12.48
CA LYS A 1 0.29 -11.01 12.32
C LYS A 1 -1.23 -11.10 12.12
N ILE A 2 -2.07 -10.17 12.62
CA ILE A 2 -3.53 -10.22 12.37
C ILE A 2 -3.91 -9.81 10.95
N ILE A 3 -3.40 -8.66 10.47
CA ILE A 3 -3.74 -8.12 9.14
C ILE A 3 -3.39 -9.11 8.02
N THR A 4 -2.19 -9.69 8.05
CA THR A 4 -1.77 -10.72 7.10
C THR A 4 -2.72 -11.93 7.09
N SER A 5 -3.23 -12.35 8.25
CA SER A 5 -4.19 -13.46 8.34
C SER A 5 -5.57 -13.10 7.78
N ILE A 6 -5.98 -11.83 7.88
CA ILE A 6 -7.23 -11.33 7.27
C ILE A 6 -7.09 -11.34 5.75
N ILE A 7 -5.99 -10.78 5.22
CA ILE A 7 -5.68 -10.74 3.78
C ILE A 7 -5.62 -12.15 3.20
N ASN A 8 -4.88 -13.08 3.84
CA ASN A 8 -4.75 -14.45 3.35
C ASN A 8 -6.04 -15.27 3.41
N ARG A 9 -7.07 -14.82 4.15
CA ARG A 9 -8.39 -15.46 4.19
C ARG A 9 -9.39 -14.83 3.24
N ALA A 10 -9.08 -13.68 2.64
CA ALA A 10 -9.94 -13.10 1.62
C ALA A 10 -10.05 -14.07 0.45
N ALA A 11 -11.26 -14.26 -0.05
CA ALA A 11 -11.47 -15.05 -1.25
C ALA A 11 -10.82 -14.33 -2.45
N PRO A 12 -10.26 -15.05 -3.45
CA PRO A 12 -9.56 -14.44 -4.58
C PRO A 12 -10.41 -13.45 -5.41
N ASP A 13 -11.73 -13.59 -5.33
CA ASP A 13 -12.76 -12.80 -6.01
C ASP A 13 -13.26 -11.61 -5.17
N ASN A 14 -12.77 -11.43 -3.95
CA ASN A 14 -13.11 -10.29 -3.11
C ASN A 14 -12.16 -9.12 -3.32
N ALA A 15 -12.72 -7.92 -3.50
CA ALA A 15 -11.97 -6.68 -3.37
C ALA A 15 -11.90 -6.25 -1.89
N MET A 16 -10.72 -5.93 -1.39
CA MET A 16 -10.53 -5.42 -0.04
C MET A 16 -9.81 -4.08 -0.07
N VAL A 17 -10.42 -3.07 0.55
CA VAL A 17 -9.84 -1.73 0.69
C VAL A 17 -9.38 -1.54 2.12
N ILE A 18 -8.12 -1.14 2.29
CA ILE A 18 -7.51 -0.97 3.61
C ILE A 18 -6.97 0.45 3.70
N SER A 19 -7.46 1.20 4.69
CA SER A 19 -6.90 2.50 5.08
C SER A 19 -6.13 2.34 6.37
N SER A 20 -4.83 2.61 6.35
CA SER A 20 -3.95 2.43 7.51
C SER A 20 -2.73 3.34 7.41
N HIS A 21 -2.10 3.61 8.55
CA HIS A 21 -0.78 4.22 8.65
C HIS A 21 0.33 3.16 8.88
N LEU A 22 -0.02 1.88 9.00
CA LEU A 22 0.89 0.76 9.29
C LEU A 22 1.44 0.13 8.01
N ILE A 23 1.92 0.96 7.07
CA ILE A 23 2.38 0.51 5.75
C ILE A 23 3.53 -0.49 5.83
N ASP A 24 4.44 -0.33 6.81
CA ASP A 24 5.58 -1.21 7.07
C ASP A 24 5.18 -2.69 7.26
N SER A 25 3.98 -2.94 7.77
CA SER A 25 3.47 -4.30 8.02
C SER A 25 2.75 -4.93 6.83
N MET A 26 2.51 -4.14 5.78
CA MET A 26 1.57 -4.47 4.70
C MET A 26 2.17 -4.34 3.31
N GLU A 27 3.31 -3.66 3.14
CA GLU A 27 3.93 -3.42 1.83
C GLU A 27 4.02 -4.68 0.95
N ASN A 28 4.46 -5.81 1.50
CA ASN A 28 4.70 -7.04 0.73
C ASN A 28 3.42 -7.81 0.33
N ILE A 29 2.23 -7.34 0.73
CA ILE A 29 0.96 -8.04 0.51
C ILE A 29 -0.10 -7.15 -0.16
N LEU A 30 0.29 -5.94 -0.60
CA LEU A 30 -0.59 -5.01 -1.29
C LEU A 30 -0.34 -5.12 -2.81
N ASP A 31 -1.41 -5.33 -3.58
CA ASP A 31 -1.33 -5.33 -5.04
C ASP A 31 -1.35 -3.89 -5.59
N GLU A 32 -2.21 -3.04 -5.03
CA GLU A 32 -2.31 -1.61 -5.35
C GLU A 32 -2.11 -0.74 -4.11
N VAL A 33 -1.54 0.44 -4.33
CA VAL A 33 -1.35 1.47 -3.30
C VAL A 33 -1.92 2.80 -3.76
N MET A 34 -2.53 3.53 -2.83
CA MET A 34 -3.08 4.86 -3.04
C MET A 34 -2.68 5.75 -1.86
N PHE A 35 -1.94 6.83 -2.13
CA PHE A 35 -1.62 7.85 -1.13
C PHE A 35 -2.51 9.05 -1.33
N LEU A 36 -3.29 9.35 -0.29
CA LEU A 36 -4.18 10.50 -0.24
C LEU A 36 -3.55 11.59 0.64
N LYS A 37 -3.31 12.77 0.07
CA LYS A 37 -2.82 13.95 0.81
C LYS A 37 -3.69 15.16 0.46
N GLU A 38 -4.24 15.80 1.48
CA GLU A 38 -5.09 17.01 1.34
C GLU A 38 -6.23 16.84 0.30
N GLY A 39 -6.88 15.67 0.30
CA GLY A 39 -7.98 15.36 -0.63
C GLY A 39 -7.55 15.07 -2.06
N LYS A 40 -6.25 14.91 -2.33
CA LYS A 40 -5.71 14.56 -3.66
C LYS A 40 -4.94 13.24 -3.61
N LEU A 41 -5.12 12.42 -4.64
CA LEU A 41 -4.27 11.25 -4.86
C LEU A 41 -2.91 11.75 -5.36
N VAL A 42 -1.87 11.51 -4.56
CA VAL A 42 -0.49 11.92 -4.89
C VAL A 42 0.34 10.77 -5.46
N ILE A 43 0.01 9.52 -5.08
CA ILE A 43 0.55 8.29 -5.66
C ILE A 43 -0.62 7.31 -5.79
N ASN A 44 -0.73 6.66 -6.95
CA ASN A 44 -1.70 5.60 -7.19
C ASN A 44 -1.15 4.59 -8.21
N GLY A 45 -1.38 3.30 -7.98
CA GLY A 45 -1.05 2.25 -8.95
C GLY A 45 -0.60 0.95 -8.29
N ASN A 46 -0.12 0.03 -9.13
CA ASN A 46 0.44 -1.24 -8.69
C ASN A 46 1.68 -1.01 -7.81
N ALA A 47 1.76 -1.73 -6.68
CA ALA A 47 2.82 -1.55 -5.71
C ALA A 47 4.21 -1.88 -6.29
N GLU A 48 4.32 -2.95 -7.09
CA GLU A 48 5.59 -3.35 -7.71
C GLU A 48 6.07 -2.31 -8.72
N GLU A 49 5.19 -1.88 -9.63
CA GLU A 49 5.54 -0.87 -10.64
C GLU A 49 5.99 0.44 -10.00
N ILE A 50 5.35 0.85 -8.90
CA ILE A 50 5.74 2.05 -8.15
C ILE A 50 7.12 1.86 -7.51
N ARG A 51 7.41 0.69 -6.93
CA ARG A 51 8.73 0.39 -6.37
C ARG A 51 9.82 0.45 -7.43
N GLU A 52 9.60 -0.21 -8.57
CA GLU A 52 10.55 -0.24 -9.68
C GLU A 52 10.81 1.15 -10.26
N LYS A 53 9.75 1.92 -10.52
CA LYS A 53 9.84 3.26 -11.11
C LYS A 53 10.57 4.25 -10.21
N ASN A 54 10.40 4.15 -8.89
CA ASN A 54 11.01 5.08 -7.94
C ASN A 54 12.35 4.58 -7.37
N GLY A 55 12.69 3.30 -7.54
CA GLY A 55 13.86 2.68 -6.93
C GLY A 55 13.84 2.69 -5.39
N LYS A 56 12.64 2.74 -4.79
CA LYS A 56 12.41 2.88 -3.34
C LYS A 56 11.32 1.93 -2.87
N SER A 57 11.35 1.58 -1.59
CA SER A 57 10.22 0.88 -0.97
C SER A 57 8.99 1.78 -0.90
N ILE A 58 7.80 1.19 -0.83
CA ILE A 58 6.54 1.92 -0.58
C ILE A 58 6.62 2.64 0.77
N VAL A 59 7.29 2.05 1.75
CA VAL A 59 7.53 2.65 3.07
C VAL A 59 8.35 3.94 2.96
N ASP A 60 9.43 3.93 2.17
CA ASP A 60 10.27 5.11 1.96
C ASP A 60 9.48 6.20 1.23
N LEU A 61 8.72 5.85 0.20
CA LEU A 61 7.85 6.78 -0.50
C LEU A 61 6.79 7.39 0.40
N TYR A 62 6.17 6.58 1.26
CA TYR A 62 5.21 7.07 2.26
C TYR A 62 5.86 8.11 3.19
N LYS A 63 7.06 7.81 3.71
CA LYS A 63 7.80 8.74 4.56
C LYS A 63 8.14 10.05 3.83
N GLU A 64 8.52 10.00 2.57
CA GLU A 64 8.80 11.24 1.80
C GLU A 64 7.56 12.11 1.58
N VAL A 65 6.39 11.49 1.46
CA VAL A 65 5.13 12.22 1.22
C VAL A 65 4.54 12.79 2.51
N PHE A 66 4.68 12.08 3.65
CA PHE A 66 3.94 12.37 4.88
C PHE A 66 4.80 12.69 6.12
N ALA A 67 6.14 12.61 6.04
CA ALA A 67 7.04 13.10 7.10
C ALA A 67 7.26 14.63 7.01
#